data_AF-A0A8C8W605-F1
#
_entry.id   AF-A0A8C8W605-F1
#
_cell.length_a   1.000
_cell.length_b   1.000
_cell.length_c   1.000
_cell.angle_alpha   90.00
_cell.angle_beta   90.00
_cell.angle_gamma   90.00
#
_symmetry.space_group_name_H-M   'P 1'
#
loop_
_entity.id
_entity.type
_entity.pdbx_description
1 polymer ?
#
loop_
_entity_poly.entity_id
_entity_poly.type
_entity_poly.pdbx_seq_one_letter_code
_entity_poly.pdbx_strand_id
1 'polypeptide(L)'
;MSTCVSLPGSHAPVYFYEFQHQPSFIKHVRPSYVRADHGDHLAFVFGSYFWGKKGESSLFSLIDLTPEEKLLNRRMMKYWANFARHGNPNSVGLPYWPELAHDEQYLHLDIQPAVGRALKARKLQFWTKTLPQKIEEIKGTQVKHAEL
;
A
#
# COMPACT_ATOMS: atom_id res chain seq x y z
N MET A 1 3.61 3.16 1.18
CA MET A 1 2.16 3.51 1.20
C MET A 1 1.33 2.23 1.36
N SER A 2 0.23 2.26 2.13
CA SER A 2 -0.65 1.09 2.35
C SER A 2 -1.97 1.30 1.62
N THR A 3 -2.43 0.29 0.87
CA THR A 3 -3.66 0.37 0.07
C THR A 3 -4.50 -0.87 0.28
N CYS A 4 -5.82 -0.67 0.37
CA CYS A 4 -6.83 -1.71 0.46
C CYS A 4 -7.65 -1.73 -0.83
N VAL A 5 -7.96 -2.91 -1.34
CA VAL A 5 -8.80 -3.07 -2.53
C VAL A 5 -9.91 -4.07 -2.22
N SER A 6 -11.15 -3.70 -2.53
CA SER A 6 -12.34 -4.53 -2.38
C SER A 6 -13.37 -4.15 -3.45
N LEU A 7 -14.25 -5.09 -3.81
CA LEU A 7 -15.43 -4.80 -4.65
C LEU A 7 -16.59 -4.29 -3.77
N PRO A 8 -17.59 -3.59 -4.34
CA PRO A 8 -18.75 -3.14 -3.57
C PRO A 8 -19.54 -4.30 -2.97
N GLY A 9 -19.74 -4.32 -1.65
CA GLY A 9 -20.57 -5.30 -0.93
C GLY A 9 -20.06 -5.64 0.47
N SER A 10 -20.95 -5.88 1.45
CA SER A 10 -20.58 -6.12 2.86
C SER A 10 -19.84 -7.44 3.14
N HIS A 11 -19.68 -8.29 2.13
CA HIS A 11 -18.98 -9.59 2.20
C HIS A 11 -18.04 -9.81 1.02
N ALA A 12 -17.64 -8.75 0.31
CA ALA A 12 -16.71 -8.87 -0.79
C ALA A 12 -15.29 -9.22 -0.27
N PRO A 13 -14.55 -10.13 -0.94
CA PRO A 13 -13.16 -10.39 -0.61
C PRO A 13 -12.34 -9.09 -0.60
N VAL A 14 -11.59 -8.89 0.47
CA VAL A 14 -10.74 -7.72 0.66
C VAL A 14 -9.29 -8.14 0.48
N TYR A 15 -8.50 -7.36 -0.25
CA TYR A 15 -7.06 -7.60 -0.40
C TYR A 15 -6.28 -6.38 0.06
N PHE A 16 -5.33 -6.61 0.96
CA PHE A 16 -4.53 -5.53 1.56
C PHE A 16 -3.06 -5.66 1.20
N TYR A 17 -2.40 -4.56 0.88
CA TYR A 17 -0.96 -4.54 0.65
C TYR A 17 -0.27 -3.30 1.22
N GLU A 18 1.03 -3.45 1.49
CA GLU A 18 1.93 -2.34 1.78
C GLU A 18 3.06 -2.30 0.76
N PHE A 19 3.14 -1.22 0.01
CA PHE A 19 4.25 -0.94 -0.91
C PHE A 19 5.41 -0.32 -0.14
N GLN A 20 6.58 -0.95 -0.22
CA GLN A 20 7.80 -0.50 0.46
C GLN A 20 9.02 -0.30 -0.44
N HIS A 21 8.91 -0.55 -1.75
CA HIS A 21 10.03 -0.34 -2.66
C HIS A 21 10.36 1.14 -2.84
N GLN A 22 11.65 1.50 -2.80
CA GLN A 22 12.13 2.83 -3.16
C GLN A 22 12.54 2.85 -4.64
N PRO A 23 11.76 3.51 -5.53
CA PRO A 23 12.10 3.57 -6.94
C PRO A 23 13.51 4.12 -7.20
N SER A 24 14.21 3.56 -8.17
CA SER A 24 15.59 3.89 -8.52
C SER A 24 15.74 5.34 -8.99
N PHE A 25 14.78 5.82 -9.77
CA PHE A 25 14.79 7.15 -10.38
C PHE A 25 14.74 8.32 -9.37
N ILE A 26 14.35 8.08 -8.12
CA ILE A 26 14.31 9.09 -7.05
C ILE A 26 15.46 8.95 -6.05
N LYS A 27 16.32 7.94 -6.16
CA LYS A 27 17.39 7.68 -5.16
C LYS A 27 18.38 8.83 -5.02
N HIS A 28 18.54 9.65 -6.06
CA HIS A 28 19.45 10.80 -6.05
C HIS A 28 18.90 12.01 -5.28
N VAL A 29 17.58 12.09 -5.10
CA VAL A 29 16.90 13.21 -4.42
C VAL A 29 16.32 12.80 -3.07
N ARG A 30 16.14 11.49 -2.84
CA ARG A 30 15.56 10.95 -1.63
C ARG A 30 16.59 10.13 -0.83
N PRO A 31 16.80 10.42 0.46
CA PRO A 31 17.69 9.64 1.31
C PRO A 31 17.31 8.15 1.36
N SER A 32 18.29 7.27 1.45
CA SER A 32 18.12 5.80 1.41
C SER A 32 17.32 5.21 2.57
N TYR A 33 17.25 5.91 3.72
CA TYR A 33 16.41 5.49 4.84
C TYR A 33 14.92 5.71 4.58
N VAL A 34 14.58 6.58 3.62
CA VAL A 34 13.21 6.77 3.15
C VAL A 34 12.96 5.73 2.06
N ARG A 35 12.20 4.70 2.42
CA ARG A 35 11.77 3.62 1.51
C ARG A 35 10.75 4.16 0.49
N ALA A 36 9.57 3.56 0.42
CA ALA A 36 8.44 4.08 -0.34
C ALA A 36 7.81 5.31 0.33
N ASP A 37 7.52 6.32 -0.48
CA ASP A 37 6.76 7.51 -0.13
C ASP A 37 5.34 7.45 -0.73
N HIS A 38 4.56 8.49 -0.49
CA HIS A 38 3.24 8.64 -1.08
C HIS A 38 3.32 8.73 -2.61
N GLY A 39 2.49 7.96 -3.31
CA GLY A 39 2.41 7.98 -4.77
C GLY A 39 3.45 7.14 -5.53
N ASP A 40 4.54 6.71 -4.92
CA ASP A 40 5.60 5.94 -5.61
C ASP A 40 5.07 4.69 -6.32
N HIS A 41 4.12 4.00 -5.70
CA HIS A 41 3.52 2.77 -6.23
C HIS A 41 2.81 2.98 -7.58
N LEU A 42 2.36 4.21 -7.90
CA LEU A 42 1.67 4.52 -9.15
C LEU A 42 2.57 4.26 -10.36
N ALA A 43 3.88 4.49 -10.22
CA ALA A 43 4.84 4.20 -11.28
C ALA A 43 4.82 2.72 -11.69
N PHE A 44 4.55 1.84 -10.73
CA PHE A 44 4.53 0.39 -10.91
C PHE A 44 3.13 -0.16 -11.23
N VAL A 45 2.06 0.53 -10.87
CA VAL A 45 0.68 0.15 -11.24
C VAL A 45 0.38 0.48 -12.70
N PHE A 46 0.78 1.66 -13.17
CA PHE A 46 0.43 2.10 -14.54
C PHE A 46 1.53 1.82 -15.58
N GLY A 47 2.76 1.53 -15.14
CA GLY A 47 3.89 1.25 -16.02
C GLY A 47 4.20 2.37 -17.00
N SER A 48 4.98 2.07 -18.04
CA SER A 48 5.44 3.05 -19.04
C SER A 48 4.32 3.72 -19.85
N TYR A 49 3.10 3.18 -19.84
CA TYR A 49 1.97 3.72 -20.59
C TYR A 49 1.45 5.05 -20.03
N PHE A 50 1.57 5.27 -18.71
CA PHE A 50 1.25 6.56 -18.08
C PHE A 50 2.36 7.60 -18.25
N TRP A 51 3.57 7.15 -18.58
CA TRP A 51 4.79 7.94 -18.47
C TRP A 51 5.43 8.26 -19.83
N GLY A 52 4.86 7.77 -20.93
CA GLY A 52 5.21 8.16 -22.31
C GLY A 52 6.12 7.17 -23.02
N LYS A 53 6.03 7.13 -24.35
CA LYS A 53 7.02 6.45 -25.20
C LYS A 53 8.34 7.25 -25.18
N LYS A 54 9.48 6.58 -25.37
CA LYS A 54 10.75 7.27 -25.67
C LYS A 54 10.51 8.26 -26.82
N GLY A 55 10.63 9.55 -26.54
CA GLY A 55 10.44 10.63 -27.52
C GLY A 55 9.25 11.56 -27.27
N GLU A 56 8.34 11.26 -26.34
CA GLU A 56 7.29 12.20 -25.92
C GLU A 56 7.71 12.94 -24.64
N SER A 57 7.54 14.27 -24.64
CA SER A 57 7.87 15.17 -23.53
C SER A 57 6.85 15.06 -22.40
N SER A 58 6.88 13.95 -21.66
CA SER A 58 6.24 13.84 -20.36
C SER A 58 7.34 13.96 -19.29
N LEU A 59 7.03 14.56 -18.13
CA LEU A 59 7.92 14.62 -16.95
C LEU A 59 8.47 13.24 -16.52
N PHE A 60 7.86 12.17 -17.01
CA PHE A 60 8.07 10.80 -16.58
C PHE A 60 8.62 9.89 -17.68
N SER A 61 8.80 10.39 -18.92
CA SER A 61 9.42 9.63 -20.02
C SER A 61 10.92 9.41 -19.84
N LEU A 62 11.49 10.04 -18.80
CA LEU A 62 12.87 9.91 -18.35
C LEU A 62 13.08 8.82 -17.28
N ILE A 63 12.02 8.12 -16.85
CA ILE A 63 12.13 7.08 -15.82
C ILE A 63 12.54 5.75 -16.46
N ASP A 64 13.82 5.37 -16.35
CA ASP A 64 14.27 4.02 -16.70
C ASP A 64 14.29 3.14 -15.45
N LEU A 65 13.39 2.16 -15.42
CA LEU A 65 13.30 1.17 -14.35
C LEU A 65 14.41 0.11 -14.49
N THR A 66 15.00 -0.32 -13.38
CA THR A 66 15.94 -1.45 -13.36
C THR A 66 15.24 -2.75 -13.81
N PRO A 67 15.98 -3.81 -14.18
CA PRO A 67 15.39 -5.10 -14.51
C PRO A 67 14.46 -5.65 -13.41
N GLU A 68 14.84 -5.50 -12.15
CA GLU A 68 14.07 -5.93 -10.99
C GLU A 68 12.79 -5.10 -10.84
N GLU A 69 12.87 -3.80 -11.07
CA GLU A 69 11.72 -2.89 -11.05
C GLU A 69 10.76 -3.14 -12.21
N LYS A 70 11.28 -3.51 -13.39
CA LYS A 70 10.46 -3.95 -14.53
C LYS A 70 9.69 -5.23 -14.19
N LEU A 71 10.30 -6.15 -13.43
CA LEU A 71 9.61 -7.33 -12.93
C LEU A 71 8.53 -6.97 -11.89
N LEU A 72 8.85 -6.06 -10.97
CA LEU A 72 7.90 -5.55 -9.98
C LEU A 72 6.69 -4.87 -10.64
N ASN A 73 6.93 -4.02 -11.64
CA ASN A 73 5.89 -3.35 -12.43
C ASN A 73 4.98 -4.36 -13.13
N ARG A 74 5.55 -5.35 -13.85
CA ARG A 74 4.75 -6.41 -14.49
C ARG A 74 3.90 -7.19 -13.48
N ARG A 75 4.48 -7.48 -12.31
CA ARG A 75 3.78 -8.18 -11.22
C ARG A 75 2.60 -7.37 -10.71
N MET A 76 2.80 -6.08 -10.42
CA MET A 76 1.73 -5.18 -9.97
C MET A 76 0.63 -5.03 -11.01
N MET A 77 0.98 -4.76 -12.27
CA MET A 77 0.00 -4.68 -13.36
C MET A 77 -0.84 -5.96 -13.47
N LYS A 78 -0.21 -7.14 -13.33
CA LYS A 78 -0.92 -8.43 -13.38
C LYS A 78 -1.87 -8.61 -12.20
N TYR A 79 -1.46 -8.28 -10.97
CA TYR A 79 -2.36 -8.31 -9.81
C TYR A 79 -3.57 -7.39 -10.00
N TRP A 80 -3.35 -6.14 -10.41
CA TRP A 80 -4.42 -5.16 -10.61
C TRP A 80 -5.35 -5.55 -11.76
N ALA A 81 -4.82 -6.05 -12.88
CA ALA A 81 -5.64 -6.52 -14.00
C ALA A 81 -6.48 -7.76 -13.63
N ASN A 82 -5.91 -8.70 -12.86
CA ASN A 82 -6.64 -9.87 -12.38
C ASN A 82 -7.75 -9.47 -11.41
N PHE A 83 -7.45 -8.57 -10.47
CA PHE A 83 -8.44 -8.05 -9.53
C PHE A 83 -9.57 -7.35 -10.27
N ALA A 84 -9.27 -6.48 -11.24
CA ALA A 84 -10.27 -5.79 -12.03
C ALA A 84 -11.17 -6.76 -12.84
N ARG A 85 -10.61 -7.89 -13.32
CA ARG A 85 -11.37 -8.86 -14.12
C ARG A 85 -12.18 -9.85 -13.28
N HIS A 86 -11.69 -10.21 -12.09
CA HIS A 86 -12.20 -11.38 -11.35
C HIS A 86 -12.51 -11.11 -9.88
N GLY A 87 -12.17 -9.93 -9.34
CA GLY A 87 -12.20 -9.67 -7.90
C GLY A 87 -11.14 -10.42 -7.10
N ASN A 88 -10.22 -11.15 -7.76
CA ASN A 88 -9.13 -11.89 -7.13
C ASN A 88 -7.80 -11.55 -7.85
N PRO A 89 -6.77 -11.06 -7.14
CA PRO A 89 -5.52 -10.64 -7.78
C PRO A 89 -4.64 -11.83 -8.22
N ASN A 90 -4.87 -13.03 -7.70
CA ASN A 90 -3.97 -14.18 -7.84
C ASN A 90 -4.05 -14.85 -9.22
N SER A 91 -2.93 -15.41 -9.68
CA SER A 91 -2.84 -16.27 -10.87
C SER A 91 -1.53 -17.06 -10.87
N VAL A 92 -1.42 -18.08 -11.73
CA VAL A 92 -0.17 -18.84 -11.90
C VAL A 92 1.00 -17.91 -12.22
N GLY A 93 2.15 -18.16 -11.56
CA GLY A 93 3.37 -17.38 -11.70
C GLY A 93 3.40 -16.07 -10.90
N LEU A 94 2.39 -15.79 -10.07
CA LEU A 94 2.43 -14.70 -9.09
C LEU A 94 2.64 -15.25 -7.68
N PRO A 95 3.42 -14.56 -6.84
CA PRO A 95 3.40 -14.77 -5.39
C PRO A 95 1.97 -14.65 -4.86
N TYR A 96 1.64 -15.44 -3.84
CA TYR A 96 0.29 -15.45 -3.29
C TYR A 96 -0.02 -14.15 -2.56
N TRP A 97 -1.13 -13.51 -2.92
CA TRP A 97 -1.71 -12.36 -2.23
C TRP A 97 -2.92 -12.85 -1.41
N PRO A 98 -2.79 -12.92 -0.08
CA PRO A 98 -3.85 -13.41 0.79
C PRO A 98 -5.03 -12.43 0.82
N GLU A 99 -6.22 -13.00 0.95
CA GLU A 99 -7.41 -12.23 1.34
C GLU A 99 -7.24 -11.74 2.78
N LEU A 100 -7.64 -10.49 3.03
CA LEU A 100 -7.67 -9.90 4.36
C LEU A 100 -8.83 -10.50 5.15
N ALA A 101 -8.54 -11.64 5.78
CA ALA A 101 -9.44 -12.36 6.66
C ALA A 101 -9.15 -12.06 8.14
N HIS A 102 -9.70 -12.88 9.05
CA HIS A 102 -9.51 -12.76 10.50
C HIS A 102 -8.05 -12.80 10.95
N ASP A 103 -7.17 -13.42 10.17
CA ASP A 103 -5.75 -13.52 10.51
C ASP A 103 -4.93 -12.31 10.04
N GLU A 104 -5.59 -11.26 9.56
CA GLU A 104 -5.05 -9.93 9.22
C GLU A 104 -3.82 -9.99 8.30
N GLN A 105 -3.80 -10.96 7.39
CA GLN A 105 -2.73 -11.11 6.42
C GLN A 105 -2.77 -10.02 5.34
N TYR A 106 -1.60 -9.63 4.87
CA TYR A 106 -1.45 -8.65 3.81
C TYR A 106 -0.22 -8.95 2.96
N LEU A 107 -0.21 -8.45 1.73
CA LEU A 107 0.94 -8.54 0.86
C LEU A 107 1.92 -7.40 1.15
N HIS A 108 3.12 -7.73 1.62
CA HIS A 108 4.25 -6.83 1.60
C HIS A 108 4.84 -6.81 0.19
N LEU A 109 4.76 -5.66 -0.48
CA LEU A 109 5.09 -5.54 -1.90
C LEU A 109 6.38 -4.74 -2.09
N ASP A 110 7.42 -5.48 -2.46
CA ASP A 110 8.77 -5.03 -2.83
C ASP A 110 9.29 -5.93 -3.98
N ILE A 111 10.57 -5.80 -4.37
CA ILE A 111 11.24 -6.67 -5.35
C ILE A 111 10.98 -8.15 -5.03
N GLN A 112 11.18 -8.52 -3.78
CA GLN A 112 10.83 -9.82 -3.21
C GLN A 112 9.60 -9.65 -2.32
N PRO A 113 8.40 -10.00 -2.81
CA PRO A 113 7.19 -9.86 -2.04
C PRO A 113 7.10 -10.94 -0.97
N ALA A 114 6.47 -10.61 0.15
CA ALA A 114 6.27 -11.50 1.27
C ALA A 114 4.86 -11.31 1.85
N VAL A 115 4.38 -12.29 2.60
CA VAL A 115 3.13 -12.16 3.36
C VAL A 115 3.47 -11.66 4.76
N GLY A 116 2.87 -10.53 5.13
CA GLY A 116 2.89 -10.01 6.49
C GLY A 116 1.56 -10.27 7.20
N ARG A 117 1.52 -9.94 8.50
CA ARG A 117 0.32 -10.03 9.34
C ARG A 117 0.19 -8.80 10.24
N ALA A 118 -1.04 -8.40 10.55
CA ALA A 118 -1.37 -7.38 11.55
C ALA A 118 -0.62 -6.06 11.30
N LEU A 119 -0.70 -5.53 10.08
CA LEU A 119 0.05 -4.35 9.67
C LEU A 119 -0.21 -3.18 10.62
N LYS A 120 0.85 -2.69 11.27
CA LYS A 120 0.81 -1.53 12.17
C LYS A 120 -0.22 -1.67 13.30
N ALA A 121 -0.52 -2.90 13.74
CA ALA A 121 -1.56 -3.17 14.76
C ALA A 121 -1.46 -2.29 16.02
N ARG A 122 -0.24 -2.05 16.54
CA ARG A 122 -0.03 -1.16 17.70
C ARG A 122 -0.46 0.29 17.42
N LYS A 123 -0.16 0.81 16.23
CA LYS A 123 -0.58 2.17 15.84
C LYS A 123 -2.09 2.22 15.63
N LEU A 124 -2.66 1.20 14.98
CA LEU A 124 -4.10 1.08 14.79
C LEU A 124 -4.84 1.09 16.13
N GLN A 125 -4.39 0.27 17.09
CA GLN A 125 -4.93 0.22 18.45
C GLN A 125 -4.82 1.58 19.14
N PHE A 126 -3.67 2.24 19.04
CA PHE A 126 -3.47 3.55 19.64
C PHE A 126 -4.48 4.58 19.12
N TRP A 127 -4.61 4.72 17.80
CA TRP A 127 -5.47 5.73 17.20
C TRP A 127 -6.96 5.44 17.32
N THR A 128 -7.36 4.16 17.31
CA THR A 128 -8.78 3.76 17.33
C THR A 128 -9.34 3.49 18.72
N LYS A 129 -8.50 3.15 19.70
CA LYS A 129 -8.93 2.81 21.06
C LYS A 129 -8.30 3.72 22.10
N THR A 130 -6.97 3.71 22.20
CA THR A 130 -6.26 4.36 23.31
C THR A 130 -6.46 5.88 23.32
N LEU A 131 -6.34 6.53 22.17
CA LEU A 131 -6.47 7.98 22.08
C LEU A 131 -7.91 8.46 22.35
N PRO A 132 -8.96 7.91 21.72
CA PRO A 132 -10.34 8.28 22.04
C PRO A 132 -10.69 8.10 23.52
N GLN A 133 -10.32 6.97 24.12
CA GLN A 133 -10.56 6.70 25.55
C GLN A 133 -9.92 7.75 26.45
N LYS A 134 -8.65 8.12 26.19
CA LYS A 134 -7.97 9.17 26.96
C LYS A 134 -8.63 10.53 26.81
N ILE A 135 -9.15 10.86 25.62
CA ILE A 135 -9.86 12.13 25.40
C ILE A 135 -11.15 12.17 26.24
N GLU A 136 -11.89 11.06 26.31
CA GLU A 136 -13.12 10.96 27.13
C GLU A 136 -12.81 11.05 28.63
N GLU A 137 -11.76 10.37 29.10
CA GLU A 137 -11.28 10.44 30.48
C GLU A 137 -10.93 11.88 30.88
N ILE A 138 -10.21 12.61 30.03
CA ILE A 138 -9.83 14.01 30.29
C ILE A 138 -11.07 14.90 30.34
N LYS A 139 -12.00 14.76 29.39
CA LYS A 139 -13.26 15.53 29.38
C LYS A 139 -14.10 15.27 30.62
N GLY A 140 -14.29 14.01 31.01
CA GLY A 140 -15.04 13.64 32.21
C GLY A 140 -14.39 14.15 33.50
N THR A 141 -13.06 14.21 33.54
CA THR A 141 -12.31 14.78 34.67
C THR A 141 -12.48 16.30 34.76
N GLN A 142 -12.46 17.02 33.62
CA GLN A 142 -12.70 18.46 33.58
C GLN A 142 -14.11 18.85 34.02
N VAL A 143 -15.14 18.09 33.62
CA VAL A 143 -16.52 18.32 34.07
C VAL A 143 -16.63 18.19 35.59
N LYS A 144 -16.06 17.13 36.18
CA LYS A 144 -16.07 16.93 37.64
C LYS A 144 -15.33 18.04 38.41
N HIS A 145 -14.25 18.58 37.86
CA HIS A 145 -13.53 19.70 38.48
C HIS A 145 -14.26 21.05 38.37
N ALA A 146 -15.19 21.22 37.42
CA ALA A 146 -15.97 22.44 37.26
C ALA A 146 -17.26 22.46 38.11
N GLU A 147 -17.68 21.31 38.64
CA GLU A 147 -18.87 21.16 39.49
C GLU A 147 -18.57 21.19 41.01
N LEU A 148 -17.29 21.32 41.39
CA LEU A 148 -16.79 21.47 42.77
C LEU A 148 -16.37 22.92 43.02
#